data_AF-F2DBI9-F1
#
_entry.id   AF-F2DBI9-F1
#
_cell.length_a   1.000
_cell.length_b   1.000
_cell.length_c   1.000
_cell.angle_alpha   90.00
_cell.angle_beta   90.00
_cell.angle_gamma   90.00
#
_symmetry.space_group_name_H-M   'P 1'
#
loop_
_entity.id
_entity.type
_entity.pdbx_description
1 polymer ?
#
loop_
_entity_poly.entity_id
_entity_poly.type
_entity_poly.pdbx_seq_one_letter_code
_entity_poly.pdbx_strand_id
1 'polypeptide(L)'
;LIPIDHGYCLPEKFEDCTFEWLYWPQARERFSNETIAYIESLDAEEDIKLLRFHGWELSSSCARVLRISTMLLKKGAARGLTPYDIGRILCRETVNRDSVIEDIIQEAEDAVLPGTSENLFLETVSEIIDRHLLGK
;
A
#
# COMPACT_ATOMS: atom_id res chain seq x y z
N LEU A 1 -2.17 21.49 -4.60
CA LEU A 1 -1.31 21.44 -3.39
C LEU A 1 0.11 21.12 -3.86
N ILE A 2 1.14 21.59 -3.15
CA ILE A 2 2.53 21.19 -3.39
C ILE A 2 2.96 20.35 -2.19
N PRO A 3 3.08 19.01 -2.31
CA PRO A 3 3.58 18.19 -1.23
C PRO A 3 5.07 18.51 -0.99
N ILE A 4 5.44 18.69 0.28
CA ILE A 4 6.81 18.91 0.74
C ILE A 4 7.10 17.92 1.88
N ASP A 5 8.37 17.80 2.28
CA ASP A 5 8.80 16.99 3.43
C ASP A 5 8.50 15.49 3.31
N HIS A 6 8.94 14.89 2.21
CA HIS A 6 8.79 13.45 1.94
C HIS A 6 9.94 12.60 2.50
N GLY A 7 10.65 13.06 3.55
CA GLY A 7 11.83 12.38 4.09
C GLY A 7 11.53 10.99 4.69
N TYR A 8 10.27 10.72 5.04
CA TYR A 8 9.80 9.49 5.70
C TYR A 8 8.84 8.65 4.82
N CYS A 9 8.82 8.84 3.50
CA CYS A 9 7.81 8.22 2.63
C CYS A 9 8.02 6.74 2.29
N LEU A 10 9.19 6.15 2.60
CA LEU A 10 9.54 4.75 2.28
C LEU A 10 9.95 3.99 3.54
N PRO A 11 9.01 3.70 4.47
CA PRO A 11 9.32 2.96 5.69
C PRO A 11 9.59 1.48 5.40
N GLU A 12 10.21 0.78 6.35
CA GLU A 12 10.42 -0.67 6.27
C GLU A 12 9.19 -1.49 6.71
N LYS A 13 8.23 -0.86 7.39
CA LYS A 13 7.02 -1.48 7.96
C LYS A 13 5.84 -0.52 7.89
N PHE A 14 4.62 -1.07 8.03
CA PHE A 14 3.38 -0.29 8.04
C PHE A 14 2.99 0.27 9.42
N GLU A 15 3.68 -0.15 10.48
CA GLU A 15 3.40 0.25 11.88
C GLU A 15 3.27 1.78 12.08
N ASP A 16 4.10 2.56 11.39
CA ASP A 16 4.15 4.03 11.49
C ASP A 16 3.34 4.75 10.40
N CYS A 17 2.59 4.04 9.55
CA CYS A 17 1.81 4.68 8.48
C CYS A 17 0.63 5.44 9.07
N THR A 18 0.71 6.78 9.03
CA THR A 18 -0.37 7.68 9.45
C THR A 18 -0.64 8.75 8.40
N PHE A 19 -1.91 9.02 8.13
CA PHE A 19 -2.34 10.02 7.15
C PHE A 19 -3.30 11.03 7.79
N GLU A 20 -2.80 12.21 8.15
CA GLU A 20 -3.60 13.28 8.77
C GLU A 20 -4.80 13.71 7.92
N TRP A 21 -4.67 13.67 6.59
CA TRP A 21 -5.74 14.04 5.66
C TRP A 21 -6.91 13.04 5.66
N LEU A 22 -6.81 11.87 6.30
CA LEU A 22 -7.94 10.94 6.44
C LEU A 22 -9.11 11.54 7.22
N TYR A 23 -8.84 12.51 8.11
CA TYR A 23 -9.88 13.19 8.88
C TYR A 23 -10.58 14.30 8.08
N TRP A 24 -10.08 14.64 6.89
CA TRP A 24 -10.67 15.68 6.06
C TRP A 24 -11.85 15.12 5.26
N PRO A 25 -12.96 15.88 5.10
CA PRO A 25 -14.11 15.43 4.31
C PRO A 25 -13.75 14.97 2.89
N GLN A 26 -12.76 15.61 2.28
CA GLN A 26 -12.28 15.33 0.92
C GLN A 26 -11.75 13.91 0.75
N ALA A 27 -11.23 13.27 1.80
CA ALA A 27 -10.77 11.88 1.72
C ALA A 27 -11.93 10.89 1.50
N ARG A 28 -13.17 11.31 1.75
CA ARG A 28 -14.38 10.51 1.53
C ARG A 28 -14.98 10.71 0.14
N GLU A 29 -14.41 11.59 -0.67
CA GLU A 29 -14.81 11.75 -2.06
C GLU A 29 -14.17 10.66 -2.92
N ARG A 30 -14.90 10.19 -3.94
CA ARG A 30 -14.36 9.22 -4.89
C ARG A 30 -13.28 9.87 -5.76
N PHE A 31 -12.32 9.07 -6.19
CA PHE A 31 -11.38 9.49 -7.21
C PHE A 31 -12.11 9.84 -8.52
N SER A 32 -11.57 10.81 -9.25
CA SER A 32 -12.02 11.08 -10.62
C SER A 32 -11.56 9.96 -11.57
N ASN A 33 -12.20 9.84 -12.74
CA ASN A 33 -11.79 8.87 -13.76
C ASN A 33 -10.33 9.09 -14.22
N GLU A 34 -9.90 10.35 -14.30
CA GLU A 34 -8.51 10.70 -14.61
C GLU A 34 -7.55 10.20 -13.55
N THR A 35 -7.88 10.39 -12.26
CA THR A 35 -7.06 9.89 -11.15
C THR A 35 -7.04 8.37 -11.10
N ILE A 36 -8.16 7.69 -11.39
CA ILE A 36 -8.21 6.23 -11.47
C ILE A 36 -7.30 5.72 -12.60
N ALA A 37 -7.33 6.36 -13.78
CA ALA A 37 -6.45 6.00 -14.89
C ALA A 37 -4.97 6.22 -14.54
N TYR A 38 -4.65 7.30 -13.83
CA TYR A 38 -3.30 7.54 -13.32
C TYR A 38 -2.87 6.46 -12.31
N ILE A 39 -3.70 6.15 -11.32
CA ILE A 39 -3.43 5.10 -10.33
C ILE A 39 -3.19 3.77 -11.02
N GLU A 40 -4.01 3.41 -12.01
CA GLU A 40 -3.86 2.17 -12.77
C GLU A 40 -2.53 2.10 -13.54
N SER A 41 -1.99 3.25 -13.97
CA SER A 41 -0.70 3.32 -14.65
C SER A 41 0.53 3.17 -13.75
N LEU A 42 0.37 3.22 -12.41
CA LEU A 42 1.49 3.11 -11.48
C LEU A 42 2.12 1.71 -11.53
N ASP A 43 3.46 1.68 -11.48
CA ASP A 43 4.27 0.45 -11.48
C ASP A 43 5.41 0.57 -10.46
N ALA A 44 5.28 -0.19 -9.37
CA ALA A 44 6.26 -0.18 -8.29
C ALA A 44 7.66 -0.66 -8.74
N GLU A 45 7.77 -1.53 -9.74
CA GLU A 45 9.09 -1.97 -10.23
C GLU A 45 9.78 -0.88 -11.04
N GLU A 46 9.02 -0.13 -11.84
CA GLU A 46 9.58 1.04 -12.55
C GLU A 46 10.01 2.13 -11.56
N ASP A 47 9.23 2.36 -10.50
CA ASP A 47 9.60 3.30 -9.44
C ASP A 47 10.88 2.85 -8.70
N ILE A 48 11.00 1.56 -8.35
CA ILE A 48 12.20 1.00 -7.72
C ILE A 48 13.42 1.12 -8.64
N LYS A 49 13.27 0.85 -9.94
CA LYS A 49 14.35 1.01 -10.93
C LYS A 49 14.76 2.47 -11.06
N LEU A 50 13.81 3.39 -11.05
CA LEU A 50 14.07 4.83 -11.12
C LEU A 50 14.86 5.31 -9.89
N LEU A 51 14.48 4.89 -8.69
CA LEU A 51 15.21 5.21 -7.46
C LEU A 51 16.64 4.67 -7.50
N ARG A 52 16.83 3.42 -7.93
CA ARG A 52 18.15 2.81 -8.12
C ARG A 52 18.97 3.59 -9.15
N PHE A 53 18.37 3.98 -10.27
CA PHE A 53 19.03 4.76 -11.31
C PHE A 53 19.57 6.10 -10.77
N HIS A 54 18.86 6.72 -9.84
CA HIS A 54 19.29 7.93 -9.13
C HIS A 54 20.21 7.68 -7.93
N GLY A 55 20.69 6.44 -7.74
CA GLY A 55 21.66 6.08 -6.71
C GLY A 55 21.05 5.74 -5.35
N TRP A 56 19.73 5.59 -5.26
CA TRP A 56 19.06 5.15 -4.04
C TRP A 56 18.62 3.70 -4.15
N GLU A 57 19.38 2.80 -3.52
CA GLU A 57 18.99 1.39 -3.38
C GLU A 57 18.10 1.21 -2.14
N LEU A 58 16.86 0.77 -2.35
CA LEU A 58 15.95 0.42 -1.27
C LEU A 58 16.33 -0.91 -0.63
N SER A 59 16.13 -1.03 0.68
CA SER A 59 16.13 -2.33 1.34
C SER A 59 14.99 -3.21 0.81
N SER A 60 15.11 -4.53 0.95
CA SER A 60 14.07 -5.46 0.53
C SER A 60 12.73 -5.16 1.22
N SER A 61 12.76 -4.76 2.50
CA SER A 61 11.59 -4.39 3.29
C SER A 61 10.91 -3.12 2.76
N CYS A 62 11.67 -2.06 2.49
CA CYS A 62 11.13 -0.84 1.87
C CYS A 62 10.50 -1.12 0.49
N ALA A 63 11.19 -1.91 -0.34
CA ALA A 63 10.68 -2.27 -1.66
C ALA A 63 9.38 -3.09 -1.57
N ARG A 64 9.28 -3.99 -0.59
CA ARG A 64 8.04 -4.75 -0.31
C ARG A 64 6.90 -3.82 0.12
N VAL A 65 7.14 -2.89 1.04
CA VAL A 65 6.13 -1.89 1.46
C VAL A 65 5.63 -1.08 0.26
N LEU A 66 6.53 -0.61 -0.61
CA LEU A 66 6.14 0.13 -1.82
C LEU A 66 5.25 -0.72 -2.75
N ARG A 67 5.64 -1.97 -3.03
CA ARG A 67 4.85 -2.89 -3.88
C ARG A 67 3.46 -3.13 -3.32
N ILE A 68 3.36 -3.45 -2.04
CA ILE A 68 2.08 -3.73 -1.38
C ILE A 68 1.20 -2.48 -1.35
N SER A 69 1.78 -1.31 -1.06
CA SER A 69 1.06 -0.02 -1.05
C SER A 69 0.50 0.32 -2.44
N THR A 70 1.31 0.19 -3.49
CA THR A 70 0.89 0.41 -4.88
C THR A 70 -0.20 -0.58 -5.29
N MET A 71 -0.06 -1.84 -4.92
CA MET A 71 -1.04 -2.89 -5.19
C MET A 71 -2.39 -2.61 -4.51
N LEU A 72 -2.37 -2.26 -3.22
CA LEU A 72 -3.57 -1.91 -2.46
C LEU A 72 -4.27 -0.68 -3.07
N LEU A 73 -3.51 0.37 -3.41
CA LEU A 73 -4.04 1.58 -4.02
C LEU A 73 -4.74 1.28 -5.35
N LYS A 74 -4.10 0.50 -6.23
CA LYS A 74 -4.66 0.09 -7.53
C LYS A 74 -5.94 -0.74 -7.35
N LYS A 75 -5.88 -1.79 -6.54
CA LYS A 75 -7.03 -2.67 -6.28
C LYS A 75 -8.20 -1.96 -5.61
N GLY A 76 -7.92 -1.02 -4.71
CA GLY A 76 -8.95 -0.22 -4.04
C GLY A 76 -9.61 0.79 -4.96
N ALA A 77 -8.80 1.56 -5.71
CA ALA A 77 -9.32 2.55 -6.65
C ALA A 77 -10.15 1.90 -7.76
N ALA A 78 -9.73 0.76 -8.30
CA ALA A 78 -10.48 0.00 -9.31
C ALA A 78 -11.85 -0.49 -8.81
N ARG A 79 -12.02 -0.65 -7.49
CA ARG A 79 -13.29 -1.02 -6.84
C ARG A 79 -14.12 0.19 -6.38
N GLY A 80 -13.68 1.40 -6.70
CA GLY A 80 -14.38 2.64 -6.34
C GLY A 80 -14.25 3.04 -4.88
N LEU A 81 -13.27 2.48 -4.15
CA LEU A 81 -12.95 2.91 -2.79
C LEU A 81 -12.40 4.34 -2.79
N THR A 82 -12.70 5.09 -1.73
CA THR A 82 -12.21 6.46 -1.56
C THR A 82 -10.79 6.47 -0.95
N PRO A 83 -10.06 7.59 -0.98
CA PRO A 83 -8.81 7.74 -0.23
C PRO A 83 -8.93 7.33 1.24
N TYR A 84 -10.05 7.64 1.87
CA TYR A 84 -10.36 7.29 3.25
C TYR A 84 -10.46 5.78 3.47
N ASP A 85 -11.16 5.08 2.59
CA ASP A 85 -11.31 3.63 2.72
C ASP A 85 -9.99 2.89 2.52
N ILE A 86 -9.16 3.36 1.59
CA ILE A 86 -7.83 2.79 1.34
C ILE A 86 -6.87 3.14 2.48
N GLY A 87 -6.78 4.40 2.90
CA GLY A 87 -5.84 4.81 3.94
C GLY A 87 -6.15 4.22 5.31
N ARG A 88 -7.42 3.96 5.63
CA ARG A 88 -7.79 3.21 6.85
C ARG A 88 -7.33 1.75 6.87
N ILE A 89 -7.04 1.15 5.72
CA ILE A 89 -6.45 -0.20 5.68
C ILE A 89 -4.98 -0.14 6.10
N LEU A 90 -4.30 0.96 5.77
CA LEU A 90 -2.88 1.18 6.07
C LEU A 90 -2.61 1.68 7.49
N CYS A 91 -3.53 2.46 8.08
CA CYS A 91 -3.33 3.06 9.39
C CYS A 91 -3.83 2.16 10.53
N ARG A 92 -3.02 2.02 11.58
CA ARG A 92 -3.47 1.47 12.87
C ARG A 92 -4.52 2.37 13.51
N GLU A 93 -5.56 1.78 14.11
CA GLU A 93 -6.57 2.54 14.87
C GLU A 93 -6.02 3.02 16.22
N THR A 94 -5.14 2.21 16.83
CA THR A 94 -4.42 2.51 18.08
C THR A 94 -3.03 1.89 18.00
N VAL A 95 -2.08 2.38 18.79
CA VAL A 95 -0.70 1.82 18.82
C VAL A 95 -0.62 0.34 19.19
N ASN A 96 -1.66 -0.21 19.83
CA ASN A 96 -1.71 -1.60 20.31
C ASN A 96 -2.52 -2.53 19.39
N ARG A 97 -3.00 -2.04 18.25
CA ARG A 97 -3.82 -2.81 17.31
C ARG A 97 -3.23 -2.66 15.92
N ASP A 98 -2.81 -3.78 15.36
CA ASP A 98 -2.31 -3.86 13.99
C ASP A 98 -3.35 -3.34 13.00
N SER A 99 -2.85 -2.74 11.93
CA SER A 99 -3.67 -2.27 10.82
C SER A 99 -4.12 -3.44 9.97
N VAL A 100 -5.16 -3.23 9.16
CA VAL A 100 -5.67 -4.29 8.28
C VAL A 100 -4.60 -4.78 7.31
N ILE A 101 -3.70 -3.90 6.83
CA ILE A 101 -2.61 -4.33 5.96
C ILE A 101 -1.58 -5.19 6.68
N GLU A 102 -1.34 -4.95 7.97
CA GLU A 102 -0.44 -5.78 8.78
C GLU A 102 -1.06 -7.16 9.02
N ASP A 103 -2.36 -7.23 9.32
CA ASP A 103 -3.09 -8.50 9.41
C ASP A 103 -3.00 -9.29 8.09
N ILE A 104 -3.18 -8.62 6.94
CA ILE A 104 -3.06 -9.22 5.60
C ILE A 104 -1.66 -9.77 5.36
N ILE A 105 -0.63 -9.03 5.75
CA ILE A 105 0.78 -9.44 5.58
C ILE A 105 1.07 -10.65 6.47
N GLN A 106 0.63 -10.62 7.73
CA GLN A 106 0.79 -11.74 8.65
C GLN A 106 0.08 -13.00 8.13
N GLU A 107 -1.14 -12.86 7.61
CA GLU A 107 -1.88 -13.97 6.99
C GLU A 107 -1.13 -14.55 5.79
N ALA A 108 -0.50 -13.70 4.97
CA ALA A 108 0.33 -14.15 3.85
C ALA A 108 1.59 -14.88 4.32
N GLU A 109 2.26 -14.38 5.38
CA GLU A 109 3.44 -15.00 5.98
C GLU A 109 3.12 -16.39 6.54
N ASP A 110 1.96 -16.54 7.19
CA ASP A 110 1.49 -17.81 7.73
C ASP A 110 1.09 -18.81 6.64
N ALA A 111 0.68 -18.31 5.46
CA ALA A 111 0.24 -19.13 4.33
C ALA A 111 1.39 -19.67 3.47
N VAL A 112 2.59 -19.08 3.55
CA VAL A 112 3.75 -19.47 2.73
C VAL A 112 4.82 -20.21 3.55
N LEU A 113 5.62 -21.05 2.89
CA LEU A 113 6.73 -21.74 3.55
C LEU A 113 7.95 -20.83 3.71
N PRO A 114 8.80 -21.05 4.73
CA PRO A 114 10.09 -20.35 4.84
C PRO A 114 10.93 -20.52 3.56
N GLY A 115 11.48 -19.41 3.05
CA GLY A 115 12.27 -19.40 1.81
C GLY A 115 11.45 -19.30 0.52
N THR A 116 10.14 -19.08 0.62
CA THR A 116 9.29 -18.70 -0.51
C THR A 116 9.84 -17.46 -1.22
N SER A 117 9.75 -17.43 -2.55
CA SER A 117 10.20 -16.28 -3.35
C SER A 117 9.35 -15.04 -3.07
N GLU A 118 9.95 -13.86 -3.22
CA GLU A 118 9.25 -12.58 -3.04
C GLU A 118 8.01 -12.48 -3.95
N ASN A 119 8.11 -12.95 -5.20
CA ASN A 119 7.00 -12.90 -6.13
C ASN A 119 5.81 -13.74 -5.66
N LEU A 120 6.05 -14.97 -5.20
CA LEU A 120 4.99 -15.85 -4.71
C LEU A 120 4.37 -15.30 -3.41
N PHE A 121 5.19 -14.69 -2.55
CA PHE A 121 4.69 -13.99 -1.37
C PHE A 121 3.76 -12.82 -1.75
N LEU A 122 4.16 -11.98 -2.71
CA LEU A 122 3.37 -10.85 -3.19
C LEU A 122 2.09 -11.29 -3.93
N GLU A 123 2.14 -12.40 -4.67
CA GLU A 123 0.95 -13.03 -5.26
C GLU A 123 -0.04 -13.45 -4.15
N THR A 124 0.46 -14.06 -3.09
CA THR A 124 -0.35 -14.45 -1.93
C THR A 124 -0.99 -13.23 -1.25
N VAL A 125 -0.21 -12.17 -1.00
CA VAL A 125 -0.73 -10.89 -0.46
C VAL A 125 -1.80 -10.31 -1.39
N SER A 126 -1.58 -10.32 -2.71
CA SER A 126 -2.53 -9.83 -3.71
C SER A 126 -3.89 -10.52 -3.63
N GLU A 127 -3.90 -11.85 -3.49
CA GLU A 127 -5.11 -12.64 -3.32
C GLU A 127 -5.84 -12.34 -2.01
N ILE A 128 -5.10 -12.20 -0.91
CA ILE A 128 -5.66 -11.88 0.41
C ILE A 128 -6.25 -10.46 0.42
N ILE A 129 -5.59 -9.49 -0.22
CA ILE A 129 -6.15 -8.14 -0.44
C ILE A 129 -7.47 -8.26 -1.19
N ASP A 130 -7.52 -9.01 -2.29
CA ASP A 130 -8.77 -9.16 -3.05
C ASP A 130 -9.90 -9.71 -2.19
N ARG A 131 -9.64 -10.72 -1.33
CA ARG A 131 -10.64 -11.23 -0.38
C ARG A 131 -11.13 -10.16 0.59
N HIS A 132 -10.21 -9.38 1.17
CA HIS A 132 -10.53 -8.30 2.10
C HIS A 132 -11.34 -7.18 1.45
N LEU A 133 -11.11 -6.89 0.17
CA LEU A 133 -11.82 -5.85 -0.56
C LEU A 133 -13.16 -6.32 -1.15
N LEU A 134 -13.40 -7.62 -1.33
CA LEU A 134 -14.67 -8.17 -1.82
C LEU A 134 -15.82 -8.09 -0.81
N GLY A 135 -15.51 -7.96 0.48
CA GLY A 135 -16.50 -7.89 1.57
C GLY A 135 -17.00 -6.49 1.92
N LYS A 136 -16.65 -5.46 1.14
CA LYS A 136 -16.96 -4.05 1.41
C LYS A 136 -17.70 -3.38 0.26
#